data_AF-A0A554K7E1-F1
#
_entry.id   AF-A0A554K7E1-F1
#
_cell.length_a   1.000
_cell.length_b   1.000
_cell.length_c   1.000
_cell.angle_alpha   90.00
_cell.angle_beta   90.00
_cell.angle_gamma   90.00
#
_symmetry.space_group_name_H-M   'P 1'
#
loop_
_entity.id
_entity.type
_entity.pdbx_description
1 polymer ?
#
loop_
_entity_poly.entity_id
_entity_poly.type
_entity_poly.pdbx_seq_one_letter_code
_entity_poly.pdbx_strand_id
1 'polypeptide(L)' 'MPIPGKRRSRSKKRRGWAHRAIPALVLTRCSNCGKPTVPHQACRFCGSYRGRQVIAAKVKAAKPRKGQSTEAAPAKG' A
#
# COMPACT_ATOMS: atom_id res chain seq x y z
N MET A 1 -28.91 -11.82 20.63
CA MET A 1 -28.12 -10.60 20.33
C MET A 1 -29.07 -9.48 19.92
N PRO A 2 -28.82 -8.21 20.28
CA PRO A 2 -29.70 -7.11 19.91
C PRO A 2 -29.64 -6.82 18.40
N ILE A 3 -30.81 -6.70 17.77
CA ILE A 3 -30.97 -6.36 16.36
C ILE A 3 -31.34 -4.88 16.19
N PRO A 4 -30.92 -4.19 15.11
CA PRO A 4 -31.30 -2.80 14.88
C PRO A 4 -32.79 -2.68 14.59
N GLY A 5 -33.52 -1.91 15.41
CA GLY A 5 -34.96 -1.69 15.20
C GLY A 5 -35.32 -0.85 13.95
N LYS A 6 -34.35 -0.18 13.32
CA LYS A 6 -34.55 0.55 12.05
C LYS A 6 -33.28 0.71 11.24
N ARG A 7 -33.45 0.93 9.93
CA ARG A 7 -32.36 1.26 9.00
C ARG A 7 -31.70 2.59 9.39
N ARG A 8 -30.36 2.63 9.38
CA ARG A 8 -29.62 3.89 9.56
C ARG A 8 -29.81 4.81 8.35
N SER A 9 -30.04 6.10 8.60
CA SER A 9 -30.11 7.11 7.53
C SER A 9 -28.80 7.22 6.76
N ARG A 10 -28.86 7.69 5.51
CA ARG A 10 -27.67 7.91 4.66
C ARG A 10 -26.66 8.84 5.34
N SER A 11 -27.13 9.91 5.98
CA SER A 11 -26.28 10.84 6.73
C SER A 11 -25.57 10.17 7.92
N LYS A 12 -26.30 9.40 8.73
CA LYS A 12 -25.71 8.66 9.88
C LYS A 12 -24.66 7.64 9.43
N LYS A 13 -24.90 6.96 8.32
CA LYS A 13 -23.93 6.03 7.71
C LYS A 13 -22.67 6.77 7.25
N ARG A 14 -22.82 7.88 6.50
CA ARG A 14 -21.69 8.67 5.98
C ARG A 14 -20.83 9.27 7.09
N ARG A 15 -21.44 9.85 8.14
CA ARG A 15 -20.69 10.36 9.30
C ARG A 15 -19.87 9.27 9.98
N GLY A 16 -20.44 8.07 10.14
CA GLY A 16 -19.69 6.92 10.69
C GLY A 16 -18.56 6.42 9.77
N TRP A 17 -18.60 6.71 8.48
CA TRP A 17 -17.55 6.37 7.52
C TRP A 17 -16.49 7.47 7.37
N ALA A 18 -16.79 8.72 7.76
CA ALA A 18 -15.91 9.86 7.58
C ALA A 18 -14.54 9.70 8.25
N HIS A 19 -14.48 8.97 9.37
CA HIS A 19 -13.24 8.71 10.11
C HIS A 19 -12.49 7.46 9.66
N ARG A 20 -13.05 6.68 8.72
CA ARG A 20 -12.48 5.40 8.26
C ARG A 20 -11.61 5.57 7.01
N ALA A 21 -10.74 6.58 7.03
CA ALA A 21 -9.75 6.78 5.98
C ALA A 21 -8.58 5.80 6.16
N ILE A 22 -8.13 5.18 5.06
CA ILE A 22 -6.93 4.35 5.04
C ILE A 22 -5.73 5.27 4.78
N PRO A 23 -4.73 5.34 5.67
CA PRO A 23 -3.57 6.19 5.45
C PRO A 23 -2.71 5.66 4.30
N ALA A 24 -2.02 6.58 3.61
CA ALA A 24 -1.06 6.22 2.58
C ALA A 24 0.16 5.51 3.19
N LEU A 25 0.71 4.54 2.46
CA LEU A 25 1.93 3.85 2.88
C LEU A 25 3.15 4.73 2.62
N VAL A 26 3.96 4.94 3.66
CA VAL A 26 5.24 5.65 3.53
C VAL A 26 6.29 4.72 2.91
N LEU A 27 6.87 5.15 1.78
CA LEU A 27 7.91 4.42 1.07
C LEU A 27 9.21 5.24 1.04
N THR A 28 10.33 4.57 1.33
CA THR A 28 11.68 5.12 1.32
C THR A 28 12.52 4.47 0.23
N ARG A 29 13.51 5.18 -0.33
CA ARG A 29 14.43 4.60 -1.31
C ARG A 29 15.40 3.64 -0.62
N CYS A 30 15.60 2.46 -1.21
CA CYS A 30 16.60 1.51 -0.74
C CYS A 30 18.01 2.01 -1.09
N SER A 31 18.95 1.99 -0.14
CA SER A 31 20.34 2.43 -0.35
C SER A 31 21.15 1.53 -1.28
N ASN A 32 20.79 0.25 -1.43
CA ASN A 32 21.52 -0.69 -2.27
C ASN A 32 20.99 -0.73 -3.72
N CYS A 33 19.67 -0.72 -3.91
CA CYS A 33 19.07 -0.90 -5.25
C CYS A 33 18.17 0.26 -5.73
N GLY A 34 18.03 1.35 -4.96
CA GLY A 34 17.24 2.53 -5.34
C GLY A 34 15.71 2.36 -5.37
N LYS A 35 15.21 1.13 -5.29
CA LYS A 35 13.76 0.81 -5.34
C LYS A 35 13.01 1.28 -4.09
N PRO A 36 11.70 1.56 -4.19
CA PRO A 36 10.89 1.92 -3.03
C PRO A 36 10.74 0.73 -2.07
N THR A 37 10.88 1.02 -0.78
CA THR A 37 10.88 0.04 0.32
C THR A 37 10.13 0.60 1.52
N VAL A 38 9.60 -0.29 2.35
CA VAL A 38 8.96 0.09 3.62
C VAL A 38 10.06 0.33 4.66
N PRO A 39 10.00 1.43 5.44
CA PRO A 39 10.96 1.65 6.52
C PRO A 39 10.93 0.49 7.53
N HIS A 40 12.08 0.23 8.17
CA HIS A 40 12.30 -0.86 9.12
C HIS A 40 12.12 -2.29 8.58
N GLN A 41 11.94 -2.49 7.27
CA GLN A 41 11.92 -3.81 6.63
C GLN A 41 13.15 -4.02 5.75
N ALA A 42 13.56 -5.29 5.58
CA ALA A 42 14.53 -5.66 4.55
C ALA A 42 13.94 -5.42 3.15
N CYS A 43 14.78 -4.98 2.22
CA CYS A 43 14.34 -4.74 0.85
C CYS A 43 13.87 -6.03 0.20
N ARG A 44 12.62 -6.07 -0.28
CA ARG A 44 12.04 -7.25 -0.97
C ARG A 44 12.68 -7.54 -2.32
N PHE A 45 13.40 -6.58 -2.90
CA PHE A 45 14.04 -6.71 -4.20
C PHE A 45 15.47 -7.24 -4.10
N CYS A 46 16.29 -6.66 -3.21
CA CYS A 46 17.71 -7.02 -3.09
C CYS A 46 18.06 -7.77 -1.80
N GLY A 47 17.10 -7.98 -0.89
CA GLY A 47 17.31 -8.75 0.35
C GLY A 47 18.19 -8.07 1.40
N SER A 48 18.53 -6.79 1.20
CA SER A 48 19.44 -6.05 2.09
C SER A 48 18.69 -5.17 3.11
N TYR A 49 19.27 -5.05 4.30
CA TYR A 49 18.85 -4.15 5.37
C TYR A 49 20.08 -3.54 6.02
N ARG A 50 20.13 -2.19 6.12
CA ARG A 50 21.26 -1.45 6.72
C ARG A 50 22.64 -1.88 6.21
N GLY A 51 22.77 -2.08 4.89
CA GLY A 51 24.03 -2.45 4.24
C GLY A 51 24.44 -3.93 4.41
N ARG A 52 23.64 -4.76 5.08
CA ARG A 52 23.89 -6.19 5.21
C ARG A 52 22.90 -6.98 4.36
N GLN A 53 23.39 -8.05 3.72
CA GLN A 53 22.58 -9.03 3.01
C GLN A 53 21.90 -9.93 4.04
N VAL A 54 20.61 -9.71 4.32
CA VAL A 54 19.87 -10.46 5.37
C VAL A 54 19.12 -11.64 4.77
N ILE A 55 18.71 -11.52 3.51
CA ILE A 55 18.04 -12.58 2.77
C ILE A 55 18.98 -13.05 1.67
N ALA A 56 19.35 -14.33 1.70
CA ALA A 56 19.96 -15.03 0.57
C ALA A 56 18.90 -15.20 -0.52
N ALA A 57 18.59 -14.10 -1.22
CA ALA A 57 17.57 -14.10 -2.24
C ALA A 57 18.09 -14.90 -3.45
N LYS A 58 17.76 -16.20 -3.52
CA LYS A 58 17.70 -16.90 -4.80
C LYS A 58 16.69 -16.14 -5.64
N VAL A 59 17.20 -15.34 -6.57
CA VAL A 59 16.45 -14.49 -7.48
C VAL A 59 15.48 -15.40 -8.26
N LYS A 60 14.23 -15.52 -7.80
CA LYS A 60 13.16 -16.02 -8.65
C LYS A 60 12.61 -14.84 -9.42
N ALA A 61 12.87 -14.87 -10.73
CA ALA A 61 12.45 -13.90 -11.72
C ALA A 61 11.00 -13.46 -11.50
N ALA A 62 10.81 -12.15 -11.40
CA ALA A 62 9.51 -11.53 -11.34
C ALA A 62 8.77 -11.83 -12.66
N LYS A 63 7.67 -12.60 -12.60
CA LYS A 63 6.69 -12.62 -13.68
C LYS A 63 6.13 -11.19 -13.83
N PRO A 64 6.09 -10.61 -15.04
CA PRO A 64 5.52 -9.29 -15.25
C PRO A 64 4.03 -9.32 -14.93
N ARG A 65 3.58 -8.42 -14.05
CA ARG A 65 2.15 -8.18 -13.83
C ARG A 65 1.62 -7.46 -15.08
N LYS A 66 1.01 -8.20 -16.00
CA LYS A 66 0.13 -7.61 -17.02
C LYS A 66 -1.02 -6.91 -16.30
N GLY A 67 -1.18 -5.62 -16.51
CA GLY A 67 -2.33 -4.84 -16.00
C GLY A 67 -1.94 -3.60 -15.19
N GLN A 68 -1.30 -2.62 -15.84
CA GLN A 68 -1.40 -1.22 -15.44
C GLN A 68 -1.71 -0.38 -16.68
N SER A 69 -2.94 -0.55 -17.15
CA SER A 69 -3.60 0.36 -18.09
C SER A 69 -4.80 0.95 -17.34
N THR A 70 -4.69 2.22 -16.95
CA THR A 70 -5.73 3.26 -17.14
C THR A 70 -5.25 4.55 -16.49
N GLU A 71 -4.74 5.40 -17.37
CA GLU A 71 -4.90 6.84 -17.36
C GLU A 71 -6.32 7.25 -16.94
N ALA A 72 -6.46 8.21 -16.02
CA ALA A 72 -7.72 8.89 -15.74
C ALA A 72 -7.45 10.34 -15.26
N ALA A 73 -7.24 11.20 -16.26
CA ALA A 73 -7.67 12.59 -16.43
C ALA A 73 -7.42 13.68 -15.33
N PRO A 74 -7.07 14.92 -15.76
CA PRO A 74 -6.74 16.06 -14.89
C PRO A 74 -7.97 16.72 -14.23
N ALA A 75 -7.82 17.12 -12.97
CA ALA A 75 -8.76 18.01 -12.29
C ALA A 75 -8.46 19.48 -12.63
N LYS A 76 -9.28 20.00 -13.55
CA LYS A 76 -9.70 21.39 -13.79
C LYS A 76 -9.04 22.52 -12.95
N GLY A 77 -8.53 23.51 -13.67
CA GLY A 77 -8.45 24.93 -13.33
C GLY A 77 -8.64 25.73 -14.60
#